data_AF-A0A1F2X8W0-F1
#
_entry.id   AF-A0A1F2X8W0-F1
#
_cell.length_a   1.000
_cell.length_b   1.000
_cell.length_c   1.000
_cell.angle_alpha   90.00
_cell.angle_beta   90.00
_cell.angle_gamma   90.00
#
_symmetry.space_group_name_H-M   'P 1'
#
loop_
_entity.id
_entity.type
_entity.pdbx_description
1 polymer ?
#
loop_
_entity_poly.entity_id
_entity_poly.type
_entity_poly.pdbx_seq_one_letter_code
_entity_poly.pdbx_strand_id
1 'polypeptide(L)'
;MSLLKGSIGRSGSVLPSWASAADEAYDAIVSDQHWSRTAPAFYHQVAIPQMRQKFLAEGLAVPVGTPWHIIYEDLFLRVVAHYTREPNLVEAFAYNQDPAATVAGLLDLDDTEQAYSAVIWAATNFDSVLLERHPEIAQILTREPLSELQRLCQSKFAVFVLHAGYAEEDYRRERGARALYGRHIPWNLSLAEMLFRRYTMSVQEILDVATVSFSYADEPFTVGPVEGSPFDRMLRVRGVVDGSREEWQGEIERRAGLANPLSIPLAPKVIWGE
;
A
#
# COMPACT_ATOMS: atom_id res chain seq x y z
N MET A 1 -42.39 -33.02 50.80
CA MET A 1 -41.47 -31.90 50.46
C MET A 1 -40.14 -32.53 50.05
N SER A 2 -39.81 -32.65 48.75
CA SER A 2 -39.15 -31.61 47.93
C SER A 2 -37.85 -31.12 48.59
N LEU A 3 -36.63 -31.18 48.04
CA LEU A 3 -36.04 -31.59 46.76
C LEU A 3 -34.53 -31.81 47.00
N LEU A 4 -33.92 -32.77 46.28
CA LEU A 4 -32.57 -32.79 45.70
C LEU A 4 -31.39 -32.04 46.40
N LYS A 5 -30.32 -32.79 46.71
CA LYS A 5 -29.03 -32.62 46.02
C LYS A 5 -28.18 -33.89 46.13
N GLY A 6 -28.08 -34.58 45.00
CA GLY A 6 -27.37 -35.84 44.82
C GLY A 6 -25.87 -35.67 44.67
N SER A 7 -25.25 -36.80 44.96
CA SER A 7 -23.86 -37.21 44.86
C SER A 7 -23.29 -37.29 43.43
N ILE A 8 -21.95 -37.16 43.36
CA ILE A 8 -21.01 -37.80 42.42
C ILE A 8 -20.92 -37.25 40.98
N GLY A 9 -19.68 -36.99 40.56
CA GLY A 9 -19.31 -37.01 39.14
C GLY A 9 -17.91 -36.49 38.87
N ARG A 10 -16.88 -37.34 38.95
CA ARG A 10 -15.70 -37.16 38.08
C ARG A 10 -16.21 -37.36 36.65
N SER A 11 -16.20 -36.30 35.86
CA SER A 11 -16.22 -36.38 34.40
C SER A 11 -15.02 -35.62 33.90
N GLY A 12 -14.07 -36.34 33.29
CA GLY A 12 -13.02 -35.72 32.52
C GLY A 12 -13.63 -34.90 31.40
N SER A 13 -13.18 -33.66 31.24
CA SER A 13 -13.33 -32.98 29.95
C SER A 13 -12.27 -33.58 29.02
N VAL A 14 -12.61 -34.70 28.41
CA VAL A 14 -12.15 -34.99 27.04
C VAL A 14 -12.91 -34.00 26.16
N LEU A 15 -12.42 -32.77 26.14
CA LEU A 15 -12.67 -31.87 25.02
C LEU A 15 -11.35 -31.83 24.28
N PRO A 16 -11.33 -32.06 22.95
CA PRO A 16 -10.16 -31.72 22.18
C PRO A 16 -9.85 -30.25 22.50
N SER A 17 -8.59 -29.92 22.79
CA SER A 17 -8.18 -28.52 22.74
C SER A 17 -8.41 -28.11 21.29
N TRP A 18 -9.55 -27.47 21.03
CA TRP A 18 -9.81 -26.86 19.75
C TRP A 18 -8.67 -25.88 19.53
N ALA A 19 -8.03 -25.99 18.36
CA ALA A 19 -7.09 -25.01 17.86
C ALA A 19 -7.66 -23.62 18.17
N SER A 20 -6.87 -22.76 18.83
CA SER A 20 -7.32 -21.38 19.01
C SER A 20 -7.62 -20.78 17.64
N ALA A 21 -8.43 -19.71 17.56
CA ALA A 21 -8.66 -19.04 16.27
C ALA A 21 -7.34 -18.61 15.58
N ALA A 22 -6.24 -18.48 16.35
CA ALA A 22 -4.90 -18.25 15.83
C ALA A 22 -4.23 -19.52 15.29
N ASP A 23 -4.51 -20.70 15.84
CA ASP A 23 -4.02 -22.00 15.36
C ASP A 23 -4.80 -22.46 14.11
N GLU A 24 -6.11 -22.19 14.02
CA GLU A 24 -6.87 -22.40 12.78
C GLU A 24 -6.42 -21.43 11.67
N ALA A 25 -6.03 -20.20 12.05
CA ALA A 25 -5.41 -19.24 11.14
C ALA A 25 -3.99 -19.68 10.73
N TYR A 26 -3.22 -20.28 11.63
CA TYR A 26 -1.90 -20.85 11.35
C TYR A 26 -2.00 -22.06 10.41
N ASP A 27 -2.97 -22.95 10.59
CA ASP A 27 -3.21 -24.07 9.66
C ASP A 27 -3.72 -23.59 8.28
N ALA A 28 -4.45 -22.47 8.23
CA ALA A 28 -4.78 -21.81 6.97
C ALA A 28 -3.55 -21.17 6.31
N ILE A 29 -2.63 -20.60 7.11
CA ILE A 29 -1.32 -20.03 6.69
C ILE A 29 -0.39 -21.11 6.12
N VAL A 30 -0.37 -22.31 6.72
CA VAL A 30 0.46 -23.47 6.30
C VAL A 30 0.06 -24.03 4.92
N SER A 31 -1.11 -23.67 4.39
CA SER A 31 -1.51 -24.01 3.02
C SER A 31 -0.90 -23.05 1.98
N ASP A 32 0.41 -23.20 1.76
CA ASP A 32 1.30 -22.44 0.87
C ASP A 32 0.76 -22.25 -0.58
N GLN A 33 -0.17 -23.09 -1.03
CA GLN A 33 -0.80 -22.99 -2.36
C GLN A 33 -1.97 -21.99 -2.43
N HIS A 34 -2.57 -21.58 -1.32
CA HIS A 34 -3.68 -20.60 -1.29
C HIS A 34 -3.24 -19.14 -1.30
N TRP A 35 -1.95 -18.88 -1.06
CA TRP A 35 -1.33 -17.56 -1.09
C TRP A 35 -1.53 -16.83 -2.42
N SER A 36 -1.70 -17.57 -3.52
CA SER A 36 -1.88 -16.97 -4.86
C SER A 36 -3.30 -16.46 -5.15
N ARG A 37 -4.32 -16.75 -4.31
CA ARG A 37 -5.73 -16.50 -4.70
C ARG A 37 -6.62 -15.80 -3.68
N THR A 38 -6.36 -15.84 -2.37
CA THR A 38 -7.32 -15.33 -1.36
C THR A 38 -6.75 -14.51 -0.21
N ALA A 39 -5.45 -14.22 -0.21
CA ALA A 39 -4.76 -13.39 0.78
C ALA A 39 -5.40 -12.00 1.07
N PRO A 40 -5.99 -11.27 0.10
CA PRO A 40 -6.44 -9.89 0.33
C PRO A 40 -7.57 -9.71 1.36
N ALA A 41 -8.55 -10.62 1.39
CA ALA A 41 -9.69 -10.51 2.30
C ALA A 41 -9.28 -10.74 3.77
N PHE A 42 -8.33 -11.65 4.01
CA PHE A 42 -7.82 -11.97 5.34
C PHE A 42 -7.08 -10.77 5.97
N TYR A 43 -6.18 -10.12 5.22
CA TYR A 43 -5.45 -8.95 5.72
C TYR A 43 -6.41 -7.85 6.18
N HIS A 44 -7.45 -7.56 5.40
CA HIS A 44 -8.40 -6.49 5.70
C HIS A 44 -9.42 -6.84 6.79
N GLN A 45 -9.94 -8.07 6.80
CA GLN A 45 -11.04 -8.44 7.70
C GLN A 45 -10.54 -8.94 9.06
N VAL A 46 -9.30 -9.44 9.12
CA VAL A 46 -8.78 -10.13 10.30
C VAL A 46 -7.49 -9.49 10.78
N ALA A 47 -6.44 -9.48 9.97
CA ALA A 47 -5.09 -9.11 10.45
C ALA A 47 -4.98 -7.61 10.83
N ILE A 48 -5.44 -6.70 9.97
CA ILE A 48 -5.40 -5.25 10.24
C ILE A 48 -6.28 -4.87 11.45
N PRO A 49 -7.55 -5.33 11.56
CA PRO A 49 -8.36 -5.07 12.75
C PRO A 49 -7.75 -5.63 14.04
N GLN A 50 -7.20 -6.85 14.02
CA GLN A 50 -6.56 -7.45 15.18
C GLN A 50 -5.32 -6.68 15.62
N MET A 51 -4.47 -6.27 14.68
CA MET A 51 -3.34 -5.40 14.98
C MET A 51 -3.80 -4.09 15.60
N ARG A 52 -4.77 -3.40 14.99
CA ARG A 52 -5.29 -2.14 15.53
C ARG A 52 -5.83 -2.30 16.94
N GLN A 53 -6.52 -3.41 17.22
CA GLN A 53 -6.99 -3.73 18.57
C GLN A 53 -5.84 -3.97 19.54
N LYS A 54 -4.79 -4.70 19.13
CA LYS A 54 -3.59 -4.93 19.93
C LYS A 54 -2.91 -3.60 20.31
N PHE A 55 -2.69 -2.72 19.32
CA PHE A 55 -2.15 -1.38 19.54
C PHE A 55 -2.98 -0.52 20.50
N LEU A 56 -4.31 -0.55 20.36
CA LEU A 56 -5.22 0.19 21.22
C LEU A 56 -5.29 -0.38 22.65
N ALA A 57 -5.12 -1.69 22.80
CA ALA A 57 -5.22 -2.40 24.07
C ALA A 57 -3.93 -2.32 24.90
N GLU A 58 -2.77 -2.39 24.26
CA GLU A 58 -1.46 -2.41 24.94
C GLU A 58 -0.95 -0.99 25.26
N GLY A 59 -1.58 0.04 24.66
CA GLY A 59 -1.08 1.41 24.71
C GLY A 59 0.25 1.54 23.95
N LEU A 60 0.62 2.76 23.59
CA LEU A 60 1.96 3.05 23.06
C LEU A 60 2.99 2.90 24.20
N ALA A 61 3.31 1.67 24.58
CA ALA A 61 4.52 1.42 25.34
C ALA A 61 5.68 2.00 24.52
N VAL A 62 6.52 2.84 25.13
CA VAL A 62 7.72 3.35 24.46
C VAL A 62 8.56 2.15 24.07
N PRO A 63 8.79 1.90 22.76
CA PRO A 63 9.52 0.73 22.35
C PRO A 63 10.93 0.78 22.96
N VAL A 64 11.30 -0.31 23.65
CA VAL A 64 12.67 -0.56 24.09
C VAL A 64 13.32 -1.40 22.99
N GLY A 65 14.41 -0.93 22.39
CA GLY A 65 15.12 -1.64 21.32
C GLY A 65 15.75 -0.69 20.30
N THR A 66 16.25 -1.24 19.17
CA THR A 66 16.88 -0.45 18.10
C THR A 66 15.83 -0.03 17.06
N PRO A 67 15.59 1.27 16.84
CA PRO A 67 14.62 1.72 15.87
C PRO A 67 15.08 1.49 14.44
N TRP A 68 14.13 1.11 13.59
CA TRP A 68 14.32 0.96 12.16
C TRP A 68 13.15 1.56 11.38
N HIS A 69 13.42 1.88 10.13
CA HIS A 69 12.40 2.27 9.20
C HIS A 69 12.62 1.73 7.79
N ILE A 70 11.53 1.29 7.16
CA ILE A 70 11.50 0.93 5.75
C ILE A 70 10.98 2.13 4.99
N ILE A 71 11.70 2.54 3.95
CA ILE A 71 11.25 3.54 2.98
C ILE A 71 10.92 2.84 1.66
N TYR A 72 9.71 3.11 1.16
CA TYR A 72 9.29 2.78 -0.21
C TYR A 72 9.36 4.06 -1.06
N GLU A 73 10.37 4.14 -1.92
CA GLU A 73 10.56 5.27 -2.83
C GLU A 73 9.70 5.14 -4.08
N ASP A 74 9.07 6.25 -4.47
CA ASP A 74 8.21 6.41 -5.63
C ASP A 74 7.07 5.36 -5.69
N LEU A 75 6.59 4.91 -4.52
CA LEU A 75 5.61 3.83 -4.42
C LEU A 75 4.32 4.13 -5.19
N PHE A 76 3.87 5.39 -5.16
CA PHE A 76 2.71 5.81 -5.96
C PHE A 76 2.98 5.63 -7.47
N LEU A 77 4.14 6.05 -7.96
CA LEU A 77 4.51 5.86 -9.37
C LEU A 77 4.69 4.39 -9.74
N ARG A 78 5.18 3.53 -8.83
CA ARG A 78 5.23 2.08 -9.04
C ARG A 78 3.83 1.50 -9.21
N VAL A 79 2.87 1.94 -8.40
CA VAL A 79 1.46 1.55 -8.52
C VAL A 79 0.86 2.04 -9.85
N VAL A 80 1.09 3.30 -10.22
CA VAL A 80 0.64 3.86 -11.51
C VAL A 80 1.22 3.04 -12.67
N ALA A 81 2.53 2.80 -12.67
CA ALA A 81 3.22 2.04 -13.70
C ALA A 81 2.74 0.58 -13.77
N HIS A 82 2.36 -0.02 -12.63
CA HIS A 82 1.76 -1.35 -12.60
C HIS A 82 0.42 -1.43 -13.33
N TYR A 83 -0.48 -0.48 -13.08
CA TYR A 83 -1.81 -0.46 -13.71
C TYR A 83 -1.78 -0.01 -15.16
N THR A 84 -1.01 1.04 -15.45
CA THR A 84 -0.98 1.67 -16.77
C THR A 84 -0.04 0.95 -17.72
N ARG A 85 0.99 0.27 -17.20
CA ARG A 85 2.10 -0.28 -17.99
C ARG A 85 2.77 0.78 -18.87
N GLU A 86 2.81 2.01 -18.38
CA GLU A 86 3.48 3.10 -19.08
C GLU A 86 4.97 2.74 -19.28
N PRO A 87 5.47 2.69 -20.54
CA PRO A 87 6.82 2.22 -20.84
C PRO A 87 7.96 3.00 -20.20
N ASN A 88 7.91 4.33 -20.20
CA ASN A 88 8.95 5.18 -19.61
C ASN A 88 9.09 4.96 -18.11
N LEU A 89 7.97 4.80 -17.38
CA LEU A 89 8.00 4.48 -15.96
C LEU A 89 8.49 3.06 -15.70
N VAL A 90 7.97 2.08 -16.45
CA VAL A 90 8.39 0.67 -16.32
C VAL A 90 9.89 0.53 -16.60
N GLU A 91 10.39 1.21 -17.62
CA GLU A 91 11.80 1.22 -18.01
C GLU A 91 12.68 1.89 -16.97
N ALA A 92 12.28 3.07 -16.46
CA ALA A 92 12.99 3.75 -15.39
C ALA A 92 13.16 2.84 -14.16
N PHE A 93 12.09 2.14 -13.76
CA PHE A 93 12.19 1.19 -12.66
C PHE A 93 13.02 -0.06 -12.99
N ALA A 94 12.95 -0.58 -14.21
CA ALA A 94 13.73 -1.74 -14.64
C ALA A 94 15.24 -1.46 -14.62
N TYR A 95 15.65 -0.23 -14.94
CA TYR A 95 17.04 0.21 -14.92
C TYR A 95 17.45 0.93 -13.63
N ASN A 96 16.60 0.91 -12.59
CA ASN A 96 16.86 1.54 -11.30
C ASN A 96 17.23 3.03 -11.42
N GLN A 97 16.53 3.74 -12.32
CA GLN A 97 16.62 5.17 -12.52
C GLN A 97 15.55 5.89 -11.70
N ASP A 98 15.76 7.18 -11.42
CA ASP A 98 14.71 8.01 -10.81
C ASP A 98 13.58 8.22 -11.86
N PRO A 99 12.37 7.71 -11.61
CA PRO A 99 11.25 7.81 -12.55
C PRO A 99 10.77 9.25 -12.72
N ALA A 100 10.80 10.08 -11.67
CA ALA A 100 10.41 11.47 -11.74
C ALA A 100 11.43 12.29 -12.53
N ALA A 101 12.73 12.04 -12.34
CA ALA A 101 13.78 12.67 -13.14
C ALA A 101 13.73 12.24 -14.62
N THR A 102 13.41 10.98 -14.88
CA THR A 102 13.21 10.47 -16.25
C THR A 102 12.05 11.21 -16.93
N VAL A 103 10.92 11.36 -16.23
CA VAL A 103 9.78 12.12 -16.75
C VAL A 103 10.10 13.60 -16.92
N ALA A 104 10.84 14.21 -15.98
CA ALA A 104 11.27 15.59 -16.07
C ALA A 104 12.06 15.84 -17.37
N GLY A 105 13.03 14.97 -17.68
CA GLY A 105 13.79 15.05 -18.93
C GLY A 105 12.94 14.82 -20.20
N LEU A 106 11.91 13.97 -20.14
CA LEU A 106 11.02 13.74 -21.28
C LEU A 106 10.07 14.91 -21.56
N LEU A 107 9.66 15.61 -20.51
CA LEU A 107 8.77 16.76 -20.54
C LEU A 107 9.50 18.11 -20.57
N ASP A 108 10.84 18.11 -20.55
CA ASP A 108 11.66 19.32 -20.47
C ASP A 108 11.29 20.20 -19.26
N LEU A 109 11.07 19.55 -18.11
CA LEU A 109 10.75 20.21 -16.85
C LEU A 109 12.01 20.37 -15.99
N ASP A 110 12.16 21.55 -15.39
CA ASP A 110 13.29 21.88 -14.51
C ASP A 110 13.23 21.16 -13.14
N ASP A 111 12.07 20.64 -12.77
CA ASP A 111 11.76 20.20 -11.39
C ASP A 111 11.15 18.79 -11.37
N THR A 112 11.75 17.90 -10.60
CA THR A 112 11.28 16.51 -10.43
C THR A 112 9.93 16.44 -9.73
N GLU A 113 9.62 17.38 -8.82
CA GLU A 113 8.33 17.41 -8.16
C GLU A 113 7.22 17.83 -9.13
N GLN A 114 7.55 18.72 -10.07
CA GLN A 114 6.65 19.10 -11.15
C GLN A 114 6.40 17.93 -12.09
N ALA A 115 7.43 17.17 -12.44
CA ALA A 115 7.30 15.95 -13.20
C ALA A 115 6.42 14.92 -12.48
N TYR A 116 6.63 14.70 -11.19
CA TYR A 116 5.82 13.80 -10.36
C TYR A 116 4.34 14.19 -10.37
N SER A 117 4.05 15.48 -10.14
CA SER A 117 2.70 16.04 -10.18
C SER A 117 2.05 15.91 -11.56
N ALA A 118 2.82 16.09 -12.63
CA ALA A 118 2.35 15.96 -14.00
C ALA A 118 1.97 14.52 -14.33
N VAL A 119 2.73 13.53 -13.82
CA VAL A 119 2.36 12.11 -13.95
C VAL A 119 1.06 11.80 -13.22
N ILE A 120 0.88 12.30 -11.99
CA ILE A 120 -0.39 12.09 -11.25
C ILE A 120 -1.55 12.64 -12.07
N TRP A 121 -1.45 13.89 -12.51
CA TRP A 121 -2.50 14.54 -13.30
C TRP A 121 -2.80 13.79 -14.61
N ALA A 122 -1.76 13.39 -15.34
CA ALA A 122 -1.90 12.62 -16.57
C ALA A 122 -2.51 11.22 -16.36
N ALA A 123 -2.05 10.48 -15.34
CA ALA A 123 -2.56 9.16 -14.98
C ALA A 123 -4.02 9.17 -14.50
N THR A 124 -4.51 10.35 -14.11
CA THR A 124 -5.91 10.62 -13.75
C THR A 124 -6.71 11.34 -14.86
N ASN A 125 -6.22 11.28 -16.10
CA ASN A 125 -6.91 11.81 -17.29
C ASN A 125 -7.07 13.34 -17.33
N PHE A 126 -6.10 14.08 -16.79
CA PHE A 126 -6.01 15.54 -16.89
C PHE A 126 -7.22 16.32 -16.33
N ASP A 127 -7.88 15.77 -15.32
CA ASP A 127 -9.09 16.36 -14.74
C ASP A 127 -8.74 17.57 -13.85
N SER A 128 -9.33 18.73 -14.15
CA SER A 128 -9.10 19.96 -13.40
C SER A 128 -9.80 19.98 -12.04
N VAL A 129 -10.92 19.26 -11.88
CA VAL A 129 -11.63 19.13 -10.60
C VAL A 129 -10.79 18.32 -9.62
N LEU A 130 -9.99 17.37 -10.10
CA LEU A 130 -9.00 16.69 -9.25
C LEU A 130 -7.99 17.70 -8.69
N LEU A 131 -7.46 18.61 -9.53
CA LEU A 131 -6.50 19.63 -9.09
C LEU A 131 -7.12 20.60 -8.07
N GLU A 132 -8.40 20.94 -8.21
CA GLU A 132 -9.12 21.76 -7.22
C GLU A 132 -9.25 21.06 -5.85
N ARG A 133 -9.41 19.74 -5.84
CA ARG A 133 -9.51 18.93 -4.61
C ARG A 133 -8.16 18.62 -3.98
N HIS A 134 -7.10 18.68 -4.77
CA HIS A 134 -5.72 18.37 -4.40
C HIS A 134 -4.81 19.56 -4.72
N PRO A 135 -4.98 20.70 -4.00
CA PRO A 135 -4.26 21.93 -4.29
C PRO A 135 -2.74 21.79 -4.18
N GLU A 136 -2.26 20.85 -3.38
CA GLU A 136 -0.84 20.48 -3.27
C GLU A 136 -0.23 20.02 -4.60
N ILE A 137 -1.01 19.30 -5.43
CA ILE A 137 -0.58 18.89 -6.78
C ILE A 137 -0.66 20.09 -7.72
N ALA A 138 -1.76 20.85 -7.64
CA ALA A 138 -2.00 22.00 -8.52
C ALA A 138 -0.94 23.09 -8.38
N GLN A 139 -0.50 23.39 -7.14
CA GLN A 139 0.49 24.42 -6.86
C GLN A 139 1.83 24.15 -7.54
N ILE A 140 2.24 22.88 -7.61
CA ILE A 140 3.51 22.49 -8.22
C ILE A 140 3.44 22.61 -9.75
N LEU A 141 2.27 22.36 -10.36
CA LEU A 141 2.05 22.45 -11.81
C LEU A 141 2.00 23.88 -12.36
N THR A 142 1.85 24.90 -11.51
CA THR A 142 1.53 26.29 -11.91
C THR A 142 2.59 27.05 -12.70
N ARG A 143 3.78 26.47 -12.93
CA ARG A 143 4.87 27.13 -13.68
C ARG A 143 4.64 27.18 -15.19
N GLU A 144 3.86 26.23 -15.74
CA GLU A 144 3.58 26.10 -17.17
C GLU A 144 2.07 26.31 -17.45
N PRO A 145 1.67 26.79 -18.65
CA PRO A 145 0.27 26.74 -19.05
C PRO A 145 -0.22 25.29 -19.07
N LEU A 146 -1.23 24.97 -18.24
CA LEU A 146 -1.73 23.59 -18.10
C LEU A 146 -2.13 22.94 -19.44
N SER A 147 -2.65 23.72 -20.40
CA SER A 147 -3.00 23.23 -21.73
C SER A 147 -1.79 22.77 -22.55
N GLU A 148 -0.64 23.44 -22.41
CA GLU A 148 0.59 23.05 -23.08
C GLU A 148 1.20 21.80 -22.44
N LEU A 149 1.26 21.78 -21.11
CA LEU A 149 1.71 20.61 -20.36
C LEU A 149 0.85 19.38 -20.64
N GLN A 150 -0.48 19.55 -20.71
CA GLN A 150 -1.40 18.47 -21.09
C GLN A 150 -1.08 17.93 -22.48
N ARG A 151 -0.92 18.81 -23.48
CA ARG A 151 -0.58 18.41 -24.85
C ARG A 151 0.74 17.63 -24.89
N LEU A 152 1.75 18.09 -24.15
CA LEU A 152 3.03 17.42 -24.06
C LEU A 152 2.91 16.04 -23.41
N CYS A 153 2.26 15.95 -22.25
CA CYS A 153 1.98 14.69 -21.56
C CYS A 153 1.19 13.72 -22.43
N GLN A 154 0.18 14.16 -23.17
CA GLN A 154 -0.58 13.31 -24.09
C GLN A 154 0.30 12.75 -25.21
N SER A 155 1.26 13.54 -25.71
CA SER A 155 2.19 13.10 -26.76
C SER A 155 3.23 12.09 -26.25
N LYS A 156 3.68 12.23 -24.99
CA LYS A 156 4.72 11.39 -24.38
C LYS A 156 4.16 10.16 -23.67
N PHE A 157 2.95 10.26 -23.13
CA PHE A 157 2.31 9.25 -22.30
C PHE A 157 0.93 8.85 -22.84
N ALA A 158 0.87 8.53 -24.14
CA ALA A 158 -0.37 8.11 -24.80
C ALA A 158 -1.04 6.90 -24.10
N VAL A 159 -0.24 6.06 -23.44
CA VAL A 159 -0.71 4.89 -22.68
C VAL A 159 -1.61 5.28 -21.50
N PHE A 160 -1.40 6.44 -20.85
CA PHE A 160 -2.29 6.91 -19.80
C PHE A 160 -3.70 7.18 -20.32
N VAL A 161 -3.80 7.79 -21.50
CA VAL A 161 -5.10 8.09 -22.14
C VAL A 161 -5.82 6.79 -22.51
N LEU A 162 -5.09 5.81 -23.07
CA LEU A 162 -5.64 4.49 -23.38
C LEU A 162 -6.10 3.76 -22.11
N HIS A 163 -5.29 3.76 -21.06
CA HIS A 163 -5.64 3.15 -19.78
C HIS A 163 -6.90 3.77 -19.17
N ALA A 164 -7.03 5.10 -19.19
CA ALA A 164 -8.21 5.78 -18.69
C ALA A 164 -9.48 5.36 -19.42
N GLY A 165 -9.42 5.19 -20.75
CA GLY A 165 -10.53 4.68 -21.56
C GLY A 165 -10.96 3.26 -21.15
N TYR A 166 -10.01 2.34 -21.00
CA TYR A 166 -10.32 0.99 -20.53
C TYR A 166 -10.87 0.97 -19.10
N ALA A 167 -10.28 1.75 -18.21
CA ALA A 167 -10.73 1.85 -16.83
C ALA A 167 -12.15 2.43 -16.72
N GLU A 168 -12.51 3.38 -17.60
CA GLU A 168 -13.87 3.92 -17.67
C GLU A 168 -14.89 2.87 -18.12
N GLU A 169 -14.56 2.11 -19.18
CA GLU A 169 -15.42 1.03 -19.67
C GLU A 169 -15.65 -0.03 -18.59
N ASP A 170 -14.59 -0.48 -17.93
CA ASP A 170 -14.67 -1.44 -16.82
C ASP A 170 -15.48 -0.88 -15.64
N TYR A 171 -15.24 0.39 -15.25
CA TYR A 171 -15.96 1.04 -14.14
C TYR A 171 -17.47 1.14 -14.42
N ARG A 172 -17.86 1.43 -15.66
CA ARG A 172 -19.26 1.46 -16.09
C ARG A 172 -19.87 0.07 -16.14
N ARG A 173 -19.14 -0.94 -16.65
CA ARG A 173 -19.60 -2.33 -16.77
C ARG A 173 -19.81 -2.97 -15.41
N GLU A 174 -18.85 -2.81 -14.50
CA GLU A 174 -18.83 -3.47 -13.20
C GLU A 174 -19.54 -2.67 -12.11
N ARG A 175 -19.94 -1.42 -12.41
CA ARG A 175 -20.54 -0.47 -11.47
C ARG A 175 -19.70 -0.31 -10.21
N GLY A 176 -18.39 -0.17 -10.40
CA GLY A 176 -17.44 -0.16 -9.31
C GLY A 176 -16.02 -0.41 -9.81
N ALA A 177 -15.06 -0.15 -8.94
CA ALA A 177 -13.66 -0.47 -9.19
C ALA A 177 -13.06 -1.13 -7.95
N ARG A 178 -11.92 -1.78 -8.10
CA ARG A 178 -11.17 -2.36 -7.00
C ARG A 178 -9.76 -1.82 -6.98
N ALA A 179 -9.19 -1.71 -5.78
CA ALA A 179 -7.77 -1.53 -5.57
C ALA A 179 -7.02 -2.87 -5.71
N LEU A 180 -5.71 -2.85 -5.49
CA LEU A 180 -4.77 -3.94 -5.77
C LEU A 180 -5.11 -5.23 -5.01
N TYR A 181 -5.51 -5.08 -3.75
CA TYR A 181 -5.94 -6.17 -2.87
C TYR A 181 -7.48 -6.28 -2.82
N GLY A 182 -8.15 -5.83 -3.88
CA GLY A 182 -9.58 -6.10 -4.07
C GLY A 182 -10.52 -5.22 -3.25
N ARG A 183 -10.03 -4.23 -2.47
CA ARG A 183 -10.90 -3.31 -1.74
C ARG A 183 -11.76 -2.52 -2.72
N HIS A 184 -13.06 -2.50 -2.44
CA HIS A 184 -14.05 -1.87 -3.29
C HIS A 184 -13.95 -0.34 -3.23
N ILE A 185 -13.95 0.28 -4.41
CA ILE A 185 -14.00 1.72 -4.61
C ILE A 185 -15.47 2.08 -4.90
N PRO A 186 -16.06 3.05 -4.17
CA PRO A 186 -17.45 3.43 -4.37
C PRO A 186 -17.82 3.72 -5.83
N TRP A 187 -19.02 3.28 -6.21
CA TRP A 187 -19.71 3.69 -7.42
C TRP A 187 -20.30 5.08 -7.20
N ASN A 188 -20.08 6.02 -8.14
CA ASN A 188 -20.52 7.43 -8.18
C ASN A 188 -19.39 8.48 -8.20
N LEU A 189 -18.15 8.06 -8.44
CA LEU A 189 -17.01 8.97 -8.55
C LEU A 189 -16.82 9.39 -10.01
N SER A 190 -16.17 10.55 -10.22
CA SER A 190 -15.65 10.85 -11.57
C SER A 190 -14.57 9.82 -11.95
N LEU A 191 -14.28 9.68 -13.25
CA LEU A 191 -13.23 8.78 -13.72
C LEU A 191 -11.88 9.10 -13.06
N ALA A 192 -11.52 10.38 -12.99
CA ALA A 192 -10.28 10.84 -12.37
C ALA A 192 -10.22 10.50 -10.88
N GLU A 193 -11.31 10.74 -10.14
CA GLU A 193 -11.38 10.39 -8.73
C GLU A 193 -11.31 8.88 -8.49
N MET A 194 -11.97 8.08 -9.35
CA MET A 194 -11.90 6.63 -9.29
C MET A 194 -10.47 6.13 -9.50
N LEU A 195 -9.78 6.62 -10.54
CA LEU A 195 -8.39 6.27 -10.84
C LEU A 195 -7.46 6.68 -9.69
N PHE A 196 -7.60 7.92 -9.22
CA PHE A 196 -6.83 8.45 -8.12
C PHE A 196 -7.02 7.64 -6.83
N ARG A 197 -8.28 7.30 -6.49
CA ARG A 197 -8.59 6.41 -5.35
C ARG A 197 -8.02 5.02 -5.55
N ARG A 198 -8.07 4.47 -6.76
CA ARG A 198 -7.48 3.15 -7.06
C ARG A 198 -6.00 3.15 -6.76
N TYR A 199 -5.25 4.16 -7.19
CA TYR A 199 -3.82 4.24 -6.93
C TYR A 199 -3.51 4.46 -5.45
N THR A 200 -4.11 5.48 -4.82
CA THR A 200 -3.87 5.79 -3.39
C THR A 200 -4.30 4.66 -2.45
N MET A 201 -5.43 3.99 -2.71
CA MET A 201 -5.86 2.83 -1.93
C MET A 201 -4.91 1.65 -2.12
N SER A 202 -4.42 1.40 -3.34
CA SER A 202 -3.45 0.33 -3.59
C SER A 202 -2.12 0.58 -2.87
N VAL A 203 -1.66 1.84 -2.83
CA VAL A 203 -0.49 2.24 -2.03
C VAL A 203 -0.72 1.92 -0.55
N GLN A 204 -1.87 2.33 0.00
CA GLN A 204 -2.23 2.03 1.39
C GLN A 204 -2.28 0.53 1.67
N GLU A 205 -2.83 -0.27 0.76
CA GLU A 205 -2.91 -1.73 0.94
C GLU A 205 -1.51 -2.37 0.95
N ILE A 206 -0.57 -1.90 0.12
CA ILE A 206 0.83 -2.36 0.16
C ILE A 206 1.45 -2.04 1.52
N LEU A 207 1.27 -0.82 2.02
CA LEU A 207 1.79 -0.41 3.32
C LEU A 207 1.15 -1.21 4.47
N ASP A 208 -0.15 -1.46 4.40
CA ASP A 208 -0.88 -2.25 5.39
C ASP A 208 -0.34 -3.69 5.42
N VAL A 209 -0.18 -4.33 4.25
CA VAL A 209 0.39 -5.70 4.15
C VAL A 209 1.83 -5.74 4.64
N ALA A 210 2.64 -4.75 4.27
CA ALA A 210 4.00 -4.62 4.78
C ALA A 210 4.00 -4.54 6.31
N THR A 211 3.13 -3.72 6.89
CA THR A 211 3.03 -3.56 8.35
C THR A 211 2.59 -4.85 9.05
N VAL A 212 1.58 -5.54 8.50
CA VAL A 212 1.14 -6.85 9.01
C VAL A 212 2.26 -7.89 8.92
N SER A 213 3.14 -7.83 7.91
CA SER A 213 4.27 -8.77 7.83
C SER A 213 5.24 -8.65 9.02
N PHE A 214 5.21 -7.54 9.76
CA PHE A 214 6.03 -7.31 10.96
C PHE A 214 5.28 -7.55 12.29
N SER A 215 3.96 -7.80 12.27
CA SER A 215 3.13 -7.90 13.49
C SER A 215 3.29 -9.17 14.31
N TYR A 216 4.14 -10.09 13.87
CA TYR A 216 4.54 -11.27 14.65
C TYR A 216 5.66 -10.97 15.66
N ALA A 217 6.34 -9.83 15.53
CA ALA A 217 7.14 -9.28 16.61
C ALA A 217 6.18 -8.46 17.49
N ASP A 218 6.15 -8.70 18.81
CA ASP A 218 5.30 -8.01 19.79
C ASP A 218 5.66 -6.52 19.99
N GLU A 219 5.90 -5.79 18.90
CA GLU A 219 6.57 -4.50 18.89
C GLU A 219 5.65 -3.40 18.32
N PRO A 220 5.77 -2.15 18.78
CA PRO A 220 4.94 -1.07 18.28
C PRO A 220 5.45 -0.53 16.93
N PHE A 221 4.56 -0.44 15.94
CA PHE A 221 4.83 0.06 14.59
C PHE A 221 3.98 1.29 14.27
N THR A 222 4.51 2.20 13.45
CA THR A 222 3.76 3.35 12.90
C THR A 222 3.94 3.44 11.39
N VAL A 223 2.88 3.80 10.68
CA VAL A 223 2.83 3.93 9.20
C VAL A 223 2.50 5.37 8.86
N GLY A 224 3.27 5.99 7.97
CA GLY A 224 2.99 7.34 7.49
C GLY A 224 4.04 7.87 6.52
N PRO A 225 3.75 8.99 5.85
CA PRO A 225 4.74 9.70 5.03
C PRO A 225 5.92 10.19 5.87
N VAL A 226 7.08 10.42 5.24
CA VAL A 226 8.26 10.96 5.93
C VAL A 226 8.03 12.43 6.29
N GLU A 227 7.39 13.19 5.40
CA GLU A 227 7.19 14.64 5.52
C GLU A 227 5.73 15.07 5.75
N GLY A 228 4.82 14.14 6.05
CA GLY A 228 3.43 14.46 6.41
C GLY A 228 2.45 14.60 5.23
N SER A 229 2.93 14.57 3.97
CA SER A 229 2.09 14.58 2.77
C SER A 229 1.76 13.15 2.31
N PRO A 230 0.51 12.78 2.02
CA PRO A 230 0.18 11.47 1.44
C PRO A 230 0.73 11.27 0.01
N PHE A 231 1.30 12.32 -0.60
CA PHE A 231 1.95 12.30 -1.92
C PHE A 231 3.47 12.27 -1.84
N ASP A 232 4.01 12.23 -0.62
CA ASP A 232 5.44 12.10 -0.39
C ASP A 232 5.98 10.92 -1.21
N ARG A 233 7.06 11.19 -1.94
CA ARG A 233 7.77 10.19 -2.74
C ARG A 233 8.34 9.09 -1.87
N MET A 234 8.50 9.34 -0.56
CA MET A 234 8.96 8.38 0.43
C MET A 234 7.85 8.02 1.40
N LEU A 235 7.41 6.76 1.35
CA LEU A 235 6.44 6.22 2.31
C LEU A 235 7.14 5.30 3.31
N ARG A 236 6.85 5.50 4.61
CA ARG A 236 7.62 4.90 5.71
C ARG A 236 6.79 3.92 6.55
N VAL A 237 7.40 2.77 6.86
CA VAL A 237 6.97 1.85 7.94
C VAL A 237 8.03 1.89 9.02
N ARG A 238 7.65 2.10 10.28
CA ARG A 238 8.57 2.19 11.44
C ARG A 238 8.35 1.05 12.39
N GLY A 239 9.44 0.52 12.95
CA GLY A 239 9.42 -0.49 14.01
C GLY A 239 10.64 -0.39 14.92
N VAL A 240 10.70 -1.25 15.94
CA VAL A 240 11.81 -1.31 16.88
C VAL A 240 12.06 -2.77 17.23
N VAL A 241 13.26 -3.28 16.97
CA VAL A 241 13.61 -4.69 17.24
C VAL A 241 14.59 -4.85 18.40
N ASP A 242 14.47 -5.98 19.09
CA ASP A 242 15.47 -6.48 20.03
C ASP A 242 16.52 -7.35 19.33
N GLY A 243 17.80 -6.96 19.40
CA GLY A 243 18.91 -7.72 18.81
C GLY A 243 19.89 -6.86 18.03
N SER A 244 20.80 -7.50 17.31
CA SER A 244 21.80 -6.80 16.49
C SER A 244 21.23 -6.40 15.12
N ARG A 245 21.75 -5.31 14.56
CA ARG A 245 21.41 -4.86 13.20
C ARG A 245 21.62 -5.95 12.15
N GLU A 246 22.68 -6.74 12.28
CA GLU A 246 23.07 -7.77 11.30
C GLU A 246 22.06 -8.93 11.27
N GLU A 247 21.52 -9.32 12.43
CA GLU A 247 20.48 -10.35 12.53
C GLU A 247 19.18 -9.92 11.86
N TRP A 248 18.81 -8.65 12.03
CA TRP A 248 17.52 -8.13 11.59
C TRP A 248 17.53 -7.52 10.19
N GLN A 249 18.67 -7.07 9.66
CA GLN A 249 18.75 -6.48 8.31
C GLN A 249 18.15 -7.41 7.25
N GLY A 250 18.59 -8.67 7.21
CA GLY A 250 18.13 -9.64 6.21
C GLY A 250 16.66 -10.03 6.40
N GLU A 251 16.18 -10.11 7.63
CA GLU A 251 14.78 -10.44 7.91
C GLU A 251 13.83 -9.28 7.57
N ILE A 252 14.24 -8.03 7.87
CA ILE A 252 13.49 -6.84 7.51
C ILE A 252 13.43 -6.68 5.99
N GLU A 253 14.55 -6.83 5.28
CA GLU A 253 14.58 -6.79 3.81
C GLU A 253 13.70 -7.88 3.19
N ARG A 254 13.81 -9.11 3.70
CA ARG A 254 13.01 -10.25 3.23
C ARG A 254 11.52 -9.97 3.39
N ARG A 255 11.08 -9.52 4.57
CA ARG A 255 9.67 -9.21 4.86
C ARG A 255 9.15 -8.02 4.08
N ALA A 256 9.96 -6.97 3.94
CA ALA A 256 9.62 -5.80 3.14
C ALA A 256 9.38 -6.16 1.66
N GLY A 257 10.07 -7.19 1.15
CA GLY A 257 9.87 -7.74 -0.20
C GLY A 257 8.63 -8.63 -0.36
N LEU A 258 8.10 -9.23 0.71
CA LEU A 258 6.92 -10.12 0.64
C LEU A 258 5.63 -9.38 0.26
N ALA A 259 5.57 -8.07 0.51
CA ALA A 259 4.41 -7.25 0.22
C ALA A 259 4.31 -6.81 -1.26
N ASN A 260 5.03 -7.45 -2.19
CA ASN A 260 5.11 -7.03 -3.59
C ASN A 260 4.16 -7.79 -4.54
N PRO A 261 2.90 -7.34 -4.71
CA PRO A 261 1.98 -7.86 -5.74
C PRO A 261 2.18 -7.15 -7.09
N LEU A 262 3.09 -6.17 -7.16
CA LEU A 262 3.29 -5.35 -8.34
C LEU A 262 4.17 -6.10 -9.33
N SER A 263 3.99 -5.77 -10.61
CA SER A 263 4.89 -6.19 -11.69
C SER A 263 6.24 -5.47 -11.67
N ILE A 264 6.39 -4.47 -10.81
CA ILE A 264 7.58 -3.65 -10.63
C ILE A 264 8.06 -3.88 -9.20
N PRO A 265 9.36 -4.16 -8.95
CA PRO A 265 9.87 -4.36 -7.60
C PRO A 265 9.56 -3.17 -6.67
N LEU A 266 9.24 -3.42 -5.41
CA LEU A 266 9.01 -2.35 -4.42
C LEU A 266 10.30 -1.64 -3.99
N ALA A 267 11.46 -2.31 -4.11
CA ALA A 267 12.78 -1.81 -3.71
C ALA A 267 12.82 -1.12 -2.32
N PRO A 268 12.35 -1.78 -1.26
CA PRO A 268 12.35 -1.20 0.08
C PRO A 268 13.78 -0.92 0.57
N LYS A 269 13.99 0.24 1.18
CA LYS A 269 15.26 0.60 1.83
C LYS A 269 15.10 0.55 3.34
N VAL A 270 15.93 -0.25 4.01
CA VAL A 270 15.99 -0.32 5.47
C VAL A 270 16.99 0.69 5.99
N ILE A 271 16.54 1.57 6.88
CA ILE A 271 17.34 2.58 7.56
C ILE A 271 17.24 2.35 9.06
N TRP A 272 18.37 2.49 9.74
CA TRP A 272 18.51 2.29 11.19
C TRP A 272 18.72 3.63 11.89
N GLY A 273 18.11 3.82 13.05
CA GLY A 273 18.17 5.08 13.81
C GLY A 273 16.94 5.98 13.62
N GLU A 274 16.99 7.17 14.24
CA GLU A 274 15.95 8.20 14.18
C GLU A 274 15.84 8.89 12.82
#